data_AF-A0A6B2QK42-F1
#
_entry.id   AF-A0A6B2QK42-F1
#
_cell.length_a   1.000
_cell.length_b   1.000
_cell.length_c   1.000
_cell.angle_alpha   90.00
_cell.angle_beta   90.00
_cell.angle_gamma   90.00
#
_symmetry.space_group_name_H-M   'P 1'
#
loop_
_entity.id
_entity.type
_entity.pdbx_description
1 polymer ?
#
loop_
_entity_poly.entity_id
_entity_poly.type
_entity_poly.pdbx_seq_one_letter_code
_entity_poly.pdbx_strand_id
1 'polypeptide(L)'
;YNPQTYIDLGRISLADNVVLKTTKDVCNCFGYNYKNYQRGGALHPYEKDTLIWFPRLYENKDWINTISPDGLTITEKSTDETITLKKLEEWKNGPQKRIVFARVKDNLSSRAMYRFMGLYEFQKADLKDGAVWKRVKCEVQTYSPKETKC
;
A
#
# COMPACT_ATOMS: atom_id res chain seq x y z
N TYR A 1 -2.50 -7.68 15.54
CA TYR A 1 -1.14 -7.26 15.14
C TYR A 1 -0.25 -8.40 14.65
N ASN A 2 -0.48 -9.68 15.02
CA ASN A 2 0.30 -10.79 14.49
C ASN A 2 -0.13 -11.10 13.04
N PRO A 3 0.78 -11.10 12.05
CA PRO A 3 0.46 -11.48 10.66
C PRO A 3 -0.20 -12.86 10.54
N GLN A 4 0.23 -13.84 11.34
CA GLN A 4 -0.27 -15.21 11.26
C GLN A 4 -1.78 -15.28 11.44
N THR A 5 -2.36 -14.46 12.31
CA THR A 5 -3.80 -14.38 12.51
C THR A 5 -4.57 -14.06 11.23
N TYR A 6 -4.02 -13.17 10.39
CA TYR A 6 -4.66 -12.80 9.12
C TYR A 6 -4.36 -13.79 7.99
N ILE A 7 -3.23 -14.49 8.07
CA ILE A 7 -2.91 -15.61 7.17
C ILE A 7 -3.88 -16.76 7.42
N ASP A 8 -4.10 -17.13 8.68
CA ASP A 8 -5.03 -18.21 9.07
C ASP A 8 -6.48 -17.86 8.72
N LEU A 9 -6.86 -16.57 8.83
CA LEU A 9 -8.16 -16.08 8.38
C LEU A 9 -8.32 -16.11 6.85
N GLY A 10 -7.21 -16.13 6.10
CA GLY A 10 -7.18 -16.14 4.63
C GLY A 10 -7.49 -14.80 3.96
N ARG A 11 -7.74 -13.74 4.75
CA ARG A 11 -8.11 -12.42 4.24
C ARG A 11 -7.80 -11.27 5.19
N ILE A 12 -7.80 -10.06 4.62
CA ILE A 12 -7.81 -8.78 5.33
C ILE A 12 -8.95 -7.92 4.75
N SER A 13 -9.84 -7.44 5.62
CA SER A 13 -10.99 -6.61 5.23
C SER A 13 -10.99 -5.25 5.94
N LEU A 14 -11.59 -4.24 5.30
CA LEU A 14 -11.83 -2.93 5.92
C LEU A 14 -12.77 -3.04 7.13
N ALA A 15 -13.72 -3.99 7.11
CA ALA A 15 -14.65 -4.23 8.21
C ALA A 15 -13.93 -4.61 9.52
N ASP A 16 -12.79 -5.29 9.39
CA ASP A 16 -12.00 -5.78 10.53
C ASP A 16 -11.10 -4.69 11.13
N ASN A 17 -11.09 -3.48 10.56
CA ASN A 17 -10.26 -2.34 10.99
C ASN A 17 -8.78 -2.71 11.15
N VAL A 18 -8.24 -3.49 10.20
CA VAL A 18 -6.89 -4.05 10.31
C VAL A 18 -5.81 -2.96 10.38
N VAL A 19 -5.01 -3.03 11.45
CA VAL A 19 -3.82 -2.21 11.66
C VAL A 19 -2.65 -3.11 12.05
N LEU A 20 -1.50 -2.92 11.41
CA LEU A 20 -0.25 -3.64 11.67
C LEU A 20 0.85 -2.69 12.13
N LYS A 21 1.79 -3.18 12.94
CA LYS A 21 2.80 -2.33 13.60
C LYS A 21 3.91 -1.91 12.65
N THR A 22 4.25 -2.76 11.68
CA THR A 22 5.38 -2.52 10.78
C THR A 22 5.06 -2.93 9.35
N THR A 23 5.79 -2.35 8.40
CA THR A 23 5.74 -2.73 6.97
C THR A 23 6.10 -4.20 6.74
N LYS A 24 7.06 -4.76 7.50
CA LYS A 24 7.40 -6.18 7.39
C LYS A 24 6.23 -7.08 7.78
N ASP A 25 5.46 -6.70 8.80
CA ASP A 25 4.30 -7.47 9.25
C ASP A 25 3.25 -7.49 8.14
N VAL A 26 3.02 -6.35 7.48
CA VAL A 26 2.15 -6.29 6.31
C VAL A 26 2.67 -7.19 5.17
N CYS A 27 3.93 -7.05 4.78
CA CYS A 27 4.53 -7.87 3.72
C CYS A 27 4.39 -9.37 4.02
N ASN A 28 4.56 -9.77 5.27
CA ASN A 28 4.49 -11.17 5.68
C ASN A 28 3.07 -11.74 5.58
N CYS A 29 2.01 -10.92 5.66
CA CYS A 29 0.64 -11.36 5.35
C CYS A 29 0.45 -11.77 3.88
N PHE A 30 1.35 -11.34 2.99
CA PHE A 30 1.24 -11.53 1.53
C PHE A 30 2.33 -12.46 0.98
N GLY A 31 2.91 -13.29 1.85
CA GLY A 31 3.85 -14.33 1.43
C GLY A 31 5.33 -13.98 1.52
N TYR A 32 5.69 -12.84 2.09
CA TYR A 32 7.08 -12.59 2.46
C TYR A 32 7.45 -13.25 3.80
N ASN A 33 8.76 -13.38 4.04
CA ASN A 33 9.32 -13.74 5.34
C ASN A 33 10.39 -12.72 5.77
N TYR A 34 10.03 -11.44 5.72
CA TYR A 34 10.96 -10.34 6.01
C TYR A 34 11.23 -10.21 7.51
N LYS A 35 12.52 -10.15 7.87
CA LYS A 35 12.95 -9.76 9.22
C LYS A 35 12.81 -8.26 9.46
N ASN A 36 13.03 -7.44 8.42
CA ASN A 36 12.92 -5.98 8.38
C ASN A 36 12.58 -5.51 6.95
N TYR A 37 11.86 -4.39 6.81
CA TYR A 37 11.56 -3.76 5.51
C TYR A 37 11.35 -2.25 5.68
N GLN A 38 12.04 -1.41 4.90
CA GLN A 38 11.98 0.06 5.07
C GLN A 38 11.68 0.83 3.77
N ARG A 39 11.20 0.17 2.71
CA ARG A 39 10.82 0.83 1.45
C ARG A 39 9.35 1.25 1.46
N GLY A 40 8.99 2.20 0.60
CA GLY A 40 7.63 2.74 0.46
C GLY A 40 6.62 1.79 -0.20
N GLY A 41 7.07 0.67 -0.78
CA GLY A 41 6.20 -0.37 -1.30
C GLY A 41 7.01 -1.62 -1.68
N ALA A 42 6.32 -2.77 -1.76
CA ALA A 42 6.86 -4.08 -2.11
C ALA A 42 5.99 -4.73 -3.19
N LEU A 43 6.60 -5.36 -4.20
CA LEU A 43 5.84 -6.11 -5.21
C LEU A 43 5.15 -7.32 -4.56
N HIS A 44 3.96 -7.69 -5.03
CA HIS A 44 3.26 -8.83 -4.46
C HIS A 44 3.91 -10.17 -4.92
N PRO A 45 4.30 -11.09 -4.01
CA PRO A 45 5.02 -12.33 -4.36
C PRO A 45 4.26 -13.30 -5.28
N TYR A 46 2.93 -13.23 -5.27
CA TYR A 46 2.04 -14.11 -6.01
C TYR A 46 1.27 -13.40 -7.15
N GLU A 47 1.15 -12.08 -7.10
CA GLU A 47 0.31 -11.30 -8.04
C GLU A 47 1.18 -10.26 -8.73
N LYS A 48 1.65 -10.54 -9.96
CA LYS A 48 2.65 -9.70 -10.64
C LYS A 48 2.19 -8.26 -10.94
N ASP A 49 0.88 -8.06 -11.05
CA ASP A 49 0.25 -6.76 -11.32
C ASP A 49 -0.13 -5.98 -10.03
N THR A 50 0.27 -6.49 -8.86
CA THR A 50 -0.10 -5.92 -7.57
C THR A 50 1.14 -5.44 -6.81
N LEU A 51 1.07 -4.21 -6.30
CA LEU A 51 2.04 -3.62 -5.38
C LEU A 51 1.42 -3.47 -3.98
N ILE A 52 2.14 -3.87 -2.95
CA ILE A 52 1.82 -3.56 -1.55
C ILE A 52 2.41 -2.18 -1.25
N TRP A 53 1.57 -1.19 -0.99
CA TRP A 53 1.99 0.21 -0.90
C TRP A 53 1.81 0.77 0.50
N PHE A 54 2.80 1.55 0.97
CA PHE A 54 2.87 2.11 2.32
C PHE A 54 2.86 3.65 2.34
N PRO A 55 1.84 4.31 1.75
CA PRO A 55 1.84 5.75 1.60
C PRO A 55 1.65 6.48 2.94
N ARG A 56 2.22 7.67 3.02
CA ARG A 56 1.68 8.74 3.89
C ARG A 56 0.59 9.42 3.07
N LEU A 57 -0.66 9.38 3.51
CA LEU A 57 -1.80 9.99 2.81
C LEU A 57 -2.00 11.46 3.22
N TYR A 58 -0.89 12.18 3.26
CA TYR A 58 -0.81 13.60 3.54
C TYR A 58 0.48 14.13 2.92
N GLU A 59 0.49 15.43 2.64
CA GLU A 59 1.66 16.10 2.08
C GLU A 59 2.88 15.99 3.00
N ASN A 60 4.00 15.67 2.39
CA ASN A 60 5.31 15.69 3.01
C ASN A 60 6.31 16.33 2.05
N LYS A 61 7.57 16.43 2.47
CA LYS A 61 8.64 17.09 1.71
C LYS A 61 8.75 16.63 0.24
N ASP A 62 8.52 15.35 -0.03
CA ASP A 62 8.80 14.74 -1.34
C ASP A 62 7.51 14.38 -2.12
N TRP A 63 6.39 14.18 -1.41
CA TRP A 63 5.13 13.68 -1.97
C TRP A 63 3.90 14.42 -1.44
N ILE A 64 3.00 14.76 -2.36
CA ILE A 64 1.67 15.29 -2.14
C ILE A 64 0.66 14.17 -2.40
N ASN A 65 0.45 13.32 -1.40
CA ASN A 65 -0.55 12.27 -1.48
C ASN A 65 -1.83 12.71 -0.78
N THR A 66 -2.98 12.42 -1.37
CA THR A 66 -4.28 12.69 -0.74
C THR A 66 -5.19 11.49 -0.82
N ILE A 67 -6.18 11.44 0.06
CA ILE A 67 -7.29 10.50 -0.02
C ILE A 67 -8.60 11.27 0.09
N SER A 68 -9.58 10.92 -0.74
CA SER A 68 -10.91 11.52 -0.68
C SER A 68 -11.60 11.21 0.65
N PRO A 69 -12.54 12.06 1.14
CA PRO A 69 -13.21 11.85 2.42
C PRO A 69 -13.95 10.50 2.56
N ASP A 70 -14.47 9.97 1.46
CA ASP A 70 -15.12 8.65 1.37
C ASP A 70 -14.12 7.47 1.32
N GLY A 71 -12.82 7.76 1.24
CA GLY A 71 -11.76 6.77 1.11
C GLY A 71 -11.78 6.01 -0.21
N LEU A 72 -12.41 6.54 -1.27
CA LEU A 72 -12.53 5.85 -2.57
C LEU A 72 -11.43 6.20 -3.56
N THR A 73 -10.82 7.38 -3.44
CA THR A 73 -9.84 7.88 -4.40
C THR A 73 -8.57 8.32 -3.67
N ILE A 74 -7.41 7.86 -4.14
CA ILE A 74 -6.10 8.32 -3.70
C ILE A 74 -5.42 9.03 -4.87
N THR A 75 -4.82 10.18 -4.61
CA THR A 75 -3.90 10.83 -5.55
C THR A 75 -2.46 10.71 -5.07
N GLU A 76 -1.54 10.51 -5.99
CA GLU A 76 -0.09 10.42 -5.76
C GLU A 76 0.62 11.40 -6.69
N LYS A 77 1.26 12.42 -6.13
CA LYS A 77 2.05 13.39 -6.89
C LYS A 77 3.33 13.73 -6.11
N SER A 78 4.44 13.97 -6.80
CA SER A 78 5.64 14.50 -6.12
C SER A 78 5.55 16.02 -5.97
N THR A 79 6.18 16.56 -4.94
CA THR A 79 6.40 18.01 -4.80
C THR A 79 7.29 18.57 -5.91
N ASP A 80 8.08 17.71 -6.58
CA ASP A 80 8.90 18.03 -7.74
C ASP A 80 8.24 17.53 -9.03
N GLU A 81 7.94 18.44 -9.95
CA GLU A 81 7.33 18.10 -11.25
C GLU A 81 8.22 17.21 -12.12
N THR A 82 9.55 17.33 -12.01
CA THR A 82 10.48 16.50 -12.77
C THR A 82 10.45 15.05 -12.30
N ILE A 83 10.23 14.82 -11.00
CA ILE A 83 10.01 13.50 -10.42
C ILE A 83 8.66 12.96 -10.88
N THR A 84 7.62 13.80 -10.85
CA THR A 84 6.28 13.43 -11.35
C THR A 84 6.34 13.00 -12.82
N LEU A 85 7.02 13.76 -13.68
CA LEU A 85 7.22 13.45 -15.09
C LEU A 85 7.90 12.08 -15.29
N LYS A 86 8.97 11.80 -14.53
CA LYS A 86 9.65 10.49 -14.57
C LYS A 86 8.74 9.35 -14.10
N LYS A 87 7.90 9.60 -13.10
CA LYS A 87 6.98 8.61 -12.54
C LYS A 87 5.77 8.31 -13.41
N LEU A 88 5.39 9.20 -14.33
CA LEU A 88 4.25 8.95 -15.25
C LEU A 88 4.39 7.62 -16.00
N GLU A 89 5.56 7.36 -16.57
CA GLU A 89 5.80 6.11 -17.31
C GLU A 89 5.81 4.90 -16.37
N GLU A 90 6.34 5.04 -15.15
CA GLU A 90 6.30 3.95 -14.16
C GLU A 90 4.87 3.64 -13.71
N TRP A 91 4.00 4.64 -13.54
CA TRP A 91 2.61 4.42 -13.17
C TRP A 91 1.80 3.79 -14.31
N LYS A 92 2.04 4.21 -15.56
CA LYS A 92 1.34 3.67 -16.74
C LYS A 92 1.76 2.24 -17.09
N ASN A 93 3.03 1.90 -16.89
CA ASN A 93 3.57 0.60 -17.32
C ASN A 93 3.82 -0.37 -16.15
N GLY A 94 3.74 0.10 -14.90
CA GLY A 94 3.98 -0.70 -13.70
C GLY A 94 2.75 -1.50 -13.24
N PRO A 95 2.79 -2.03 -12.00
CA PRO A 95 1.65 -2.71 -11.39
C PRO A 95 0.42 -1.79 -11.36
N GLN A 96 -0.66 -2.21 -11.99
CA GLN A 96 -1.88 -1.42 -12.11
C GLN A 96 -2.74 -1.51 -10.85
N LYS A 97 -2.41 -2.40 -9.91
CA LYS A 97 -3.12 -2.58 -8.64
C LYS A 97 -2.23 -2.31 -7.45
N ARG A 98 -2.83 -1.73 -6.41
CA ARG A 98 -2.16 -1.42 -5.14
C ARG A 98 -2.97 -1.85 -3.94
N ILE A 99 -2.43 -2.76 -3.14
CA ILE A 99 -2.93 -3.04 -1.79
C ILE A 99 -2.38 -1.95 -0.88
N VAL A 100 -3.25 -1.10 -0.33
CA VAL A 100 -2.83 0.11 0.37
C VAL A 100 -2.86 -0.08 1.88
N PHE A 101 -1.72 0.15 2.52
CA PHE A 101 -1.56 0.22 3.97
C PHE A 101 -1.03 1.59 4.37
N ALA A 102 -1.93 2.51 4.69
CA ALA A 102 -1.57 3.89 5.00
C ALA A 102 -0.82 3.99 6.34
N ARG A 103 0.27 4.76 6.34
CA ARG A 103 1.01 5.07 7.56
C ARG A 103 0.20 6.03 8.42
N VAL A 104 -0.18 5.58 9.61
CA VAL A 104 -0.89 6.35 10.63
C VAL A 104 -0.05 6.45 11.90
N LYS A 105 -0.28 7.48 12.71
CA LYS A 105 0.34 7.63 14.02
C LYS A 105 -0.53 6.94 15.07
N ASP A 106 0.09 6.15 15.94
CA ASP A 106 -0.57 5.59 17.11
C ASP A 106 -0.88 6.67 18.14
N ASN A 107 -2.12 6.70 18.63
CA ASN A 107 -2.59 7.73 19.54
C ASN A 107 -1.95 7.64 20.93
N LEU A 108 -1.50 6.45 21.34
CA LEU A 108 -0.93 6.22 22.67
C LEU A 108 0.60 6.31 22.68
N SER A 109 1.26 5.61 21.75
CA SER A 109 2.72 5.49 21.74
C SER A 109 3.44 6.46 20.79
N SER A 110 2.69 7.24 20.00
CA SER A 110 3.23 8.09 18.92
C SER A 110 4.04 7.34 17.86
N ARG A 111 4.01 5.99 17.84
CA ARG A 111 4.72 5.17 16.85
C ARG A 111 3.93 5.10 15.54
N ALA A 112 4.63 4.88 14.43
CA ALA A 112 3.98 4.63 13.15
C ALA A 112 3.33 3.23 13.14
N MET A 113 2.10 3.15 12.65
CA MET A 113 1.39 1.93 12.33
C MET A 113 0.85 1.99 10.90
N TYR A 114 0.35 0.88 10.40
CA TYR A 114 -0.06 0.71 9.01
C TYR A 114 -1.49 0.19 8.96
N ARG A 115 -2.43 1.04 8.54
CA ARG A 115 -3.86 0.74 8.45
C ARG A 115 -4.23 0.29 7.04
N PHE A 116 -4.93 -0.82 6.92
CA PHE A 116 -5.43 -1.27 5.62
C PHE A 116 -6.50 -0.29 5.08
N MET A 117 -6.37 0.10 3.81
CA MET A 117 -7.26 1.07 3.15
C MET A 117 -8.05 0.48 1.97
N GLY A 118 -7.75 -0.75 1.56
CA GLY A 118 -8.35 -1.43 0.42
C GLY A 118 -7.37 -1.78 -0.70
N LEU A 119 -7.89 -2.42 -1.73
CA LEU A 119 -7.22 -2.60 -3.03
C LEU A 119 -7.67 -1.48 -3.97
N TYR A 120 -6.70 -0.76 -4.52
CA TYR A 120 -6.92 0.32 -5.45
C TYR A 120 -6.37 -0.05 -6.82
N GLU A 121 -7.01 0.47 -7.86
CA GLU A 121 -6.60 0.28 -9.25
C GLU A 121 -6.29 1.62 -9.88
N PHE A 122 -5.25 1.64 -10.70
CA PHE A 122 -4.85 2.80 -11.48
C PHE A 122 -6.00 3.26 -12.38
N GLN A 123 -6.18 4.56 -12.50
CA GLN A 123 -7.20 5.14 -13.40
C GLN A 123 -6.54 5.98 -14.47
N LYS A 124 -5.73 6.95 -14.05
CA LYS A 124 -5.02 7.87 -14.94
C LYS A 124 -3.80 8.43 -14.24
N ALA A 125 -2.86 8.95 -15.03
CA ALA A 125 -1.83 9.82 -14.52
C ALA A 125 -1.51 10.95 -15.50
N ASP A 126 -1.35 12.15 -14.96
CA ASP A 126 -0.94 13.35 -15.68
C ASP A 126 -0.07 14.24 -14.78
N LEU A 127 0.60 15.24 -15.36
CA LEU A 127 1.49 16.13 -14.59
C LEU A 127 0.76 16.99 -13.57
N LYS A 128 -0.52 17.29 -13.81
CA LYS A 128 -1.30 18.22 -13.00
C LYS A 128 -1.75 17.53 -11.72
N ASP A 129 -2.41 16.38 -11.85
CA ASP A 129 -3.05 15.65 -10.77
C ASP A 129 -2.14 14.55 -10.19
N GLY A 130 -1.08 14.17 -10.89
CA GLY A 130 -0.30 12.98 -10.58
C GLY A 130 -1.05 11.71 -10.96
N ALA A 131 -0.76 10.59 -10.29
CA ALA A 131 -1.49 9.34 -10.45
C ALA A 131 -2.76 9.31 -9.60
N VAL A 132 -3.86 8.83 -10.20
CA VAL A 132 -5.16 8.64 -9.54
C VAL A 132 -5.45 7.16 -9.41
N TRP A 133 -5.76 6.74 -8.20
CA TRP A 133 -6.05 5.36 -7.81
C TRP A 133 -7.45 5.27 -7.23
N LYS A 134 -8.27 4.35 -7.71
CA LYS A 134 -9.65 4.16 -7.22
C LYS A 134 -9.79 2.83 -6.48
N ARG A 135 -10.45 2.84 -5.32
CA ARG A 135 -10.70 1.63 -4.54
C ARG A 135 -11.67 0.72 -5.29
N VAL A 136 -11.23 -0.52 -5.55
CA VAL A 136 -12.01 -1.55 -6.26
C VAL A 136 -12.40 -2.71 -5.37
N LYS A 137 -11.65 -2.96 -4.28
CA LYS A 137 -12.05 -3.94 -3.25
C LYS A 137 -11.79 -3.43 -1.83
N CYS A 138 -12.68 -3.83 -0.93
CA CYS A 138 -12.57 -3.60 0.52
C CYS A 138 -11.94 -4.79 1.25
N GLU A 139 -11.58 -5.86 0.53
CA GLU A 139 -11.03 -7.10 1.06
C GLU A 139 -9.99 -7.67 0.09
N VAL A 140 -8.93 -8.25 0.65
CA VAL A 140 -7.85 -8.93 -0.10
C VAL A 140 -7.49 -10.25 0.56
N GLN A 141 -7.07 -11.23 -0.24
CA GLN A 141 -6.60 -12.52 0.25
C GLN A 141 -5.21 -12.40 0.86
N THR A 142 -4.93 -13.21 1.88
CA THR A 142 -3.60 -13.36 2.47
C THR A 142 -2.95 -14.65 1.98
N TYR A 143 -1.63 -14.72 2.13
CA TYR A 143 -0.84 -15.82 1.59
C TYR A 143 0.22 -16.26 2.59
N SER A 144 0.37 -17.56 2.76
CA SER A 144 1.48 -18.14 3.52
C SER A 144 2.83 -17.76 2.91
N PRO A 145 3.90 -17.67 3.73
CA PRO A 145 5.24 -17.37 3.26
C PRO A 145 5.61 -18.25 2.06
N LYS A 146 6.02 -17.62 0.97
CA LYS A 146 6.47 -18.35 -0.22
C LYS A 146 7.78 -19.01 0.15
N GLU A 147 7.82 -20.35 0.10
CA GLU A 147 9.07 -21.07 0.29
C GLU A 147 10.05 -20.62 -0.79
N THR A 148 11.16 -20.02 -0.37
CA THR A 148 12.29 -19.80 -1.25
C THR A 148 12.87 -21.20 -1.50
N LYS A 149 12.68 -21.76 -2.70
CA LYS A 149 13.49 -22.90 -3.10
C LYS A 149 14.96 -22.46 -2.97
N CYS A 150 15.68 -23.09 -2.05
CA CYS A 150 17.14 -22.99 -1.94
C CYS A 150 17.80 -23.39 -3.26
#